data_AF-A0A2T1C9W1-F1
#
_entry.id   AF-A0A2T1C9W1-F1
#
_cell.length_a   1.000
_cell.length_b   1.000
_cell.length_c   1.000
_cell.angle_alpha   90.00
_cell.angle_beta   90.00
_cell.angle_gamma   90.00
#
_symmetry.space_group_name_H-M   'P 1'
#
loop_
_entity.id
_entity.type
_entity.pdbx_description
1 polymer ?
#
loop_
_entity_poly.entity_id
_entity_poly.type
_entity_poly.pdbx_seq_one_letter_code
_entity_poly.pdbx_strand_id
1 'polypeptide(L)'
;DRGRGSLKIGDVGPMGRILILGEPGNSIIPELTPLPDEIVIPKPGKGAFFNTSLEMHLKQQGITHLIITGVTTEVCVQTTMREANDRGYECLLVEDATESYFPDFKQATLAMICAQGGIVGWVSTTDDVLTALSTQILSGV
;
A
#
# COMPACT_ATOMS: atom_id res chain seq x y z
N ASP A 1 10.81 -18.72 -16.09
CA ASP A 1 10.39 -18.78 -14.68
C ASP A 1 11.16 -17.79 -13.80
N ARG A 2 10.46 -17.11 -12.88
CA ARG A 2 11.02 -16.17 -11.90
C ARG A 2 11.10 -16.82 -10.52
N GLY A 3 12.11 -16.47 -9.72
CA GLY A 3 12.32 -16.98 -8.37
C GLY A 3 13.17 -18.26 -8.32
N ARG A 4 14.13 -18.32 -7.39
CA ARG A 4 15.01 -19.48 -7.15
C ARG A 4 14.64 -20.28 -5.89
N GLY A 5 13.51 -19.96 -5.26
CA GLY A 5 13.06 -20.60 -4.04
C GLY A 5 12.54 -22.02 -4.26
N SER A 6 12.61 -22.85 -3.21
CA SER A 6 12.11 -24.23 -3.21
C SER A 6 10.58 -24.33 -3.17
N LEU A 7 9.90 -23.28 -2.71
CA LEU A 7 8.44 -23.19 -2.64
C LEU A 7 7.92 -22.10 -3.58
N LYS A 8 6.76 -22.35 -4.18
CA LYS A 8 6.06 -21.48 -5.13
C LYS A 8 4.66 -21.15 -4.63
N ILE A 9 4.02 -20.20 -5.32
CA ILE A 9 2.60 -19.88 -5.09
C ILE A 9 1.77 -21.15 -5.24
N GLY A 10 0.91 -21.41 -4.26
CA GLY A 10 0.01 -22.57 -4.23
C GLY A 10 0.58 -23.82 -3.56
N ASP A 11 1.89 -23.90 -3.32
CA ASP A 11 2.50 -24.98 -2.54
C ASP A 11 2.09 -24.87 -1.06
N VAL A 12 2.05 -26.01 -0.36
CA VAL A 12 1.72 -26.05 1.08
C VAL A 12 2.90 -25.54 1.89
N GLY A 13 2.67 -24.50 2.69
CA GLY A 13 3.61 -23.97 3.68
C GLY A 13 3.09 -24.13 5.11
N PRO A 14 3.79 -23.55 6.10
CA PRO A 14 3.43 -23.68 7.52
C PRO A 14 2.09 -23.03 7.90
N MET A 15 1.54 -22.16 7.03
CA MET A 15 0.29 -21.43 7.26
C MET A 15 -0.74 -21.69 6.14
N GLY A 16 -0.74 -22.90 5.59
CA GLY A 16 -1.58 -23.25 4.44
C GLY A 16 -0.88 -23.00 3.10
N ARG A 17 -1.66 -22.96 2.02
CA ARG A 17 -1.13 -22.79 0.66
C ARG A 17 -0.65 -21.35 0.42
N ILE A 18 0.58 -21.21 -0.07
CA ILE A 18 1.26 -19.92 -0.20
C ILE A 18 0.51 -19.00 -1.17
N LEU A 19 0.14 -17.80 -0.69
CA LEU A 19 -0.55 -16.75 -1.45
C LEU A 19 -1.89 -17.18 -2.07
N ILE A 20 -2.57 -18.17 -1.48
CA ILE A 20 -3.93 -18.56 -1.87
C ILE A 20 -4.96 -17.87 -0.96
N LEU A 21 -5.95 -17.25 -1.58
CA LEU A 21 -7.02 -16.55 -0.89
C LEU A 21 -7.81 -17.49 0.04
N GLY A 22 -8.02 -17.05 1.28
CA GLY A 22 -8.74 -17.80 2.32
C GLY A 22 -7.83 -18.67 3.21
N GLU A 23 -6.56 -18.86 2.85
CA GLU A 23 -5.61 -19.56 3.71
C GLU A 23 -5.14 -18.65 4.86
N PRO A 24 -4.82 -19.22 6.04
CA PRO A 24 -4.36 -18.43 7.19
C PRO A 24 -3.18 -17.50 6.86
N GLY A 25 -2.19 -17.99 6.11
CA GLY A 25 -1.01 -17.22 5.70
C GLY A 25 -1.27 -16.13 4.67
N ASN A 26 -2.48 -16.03 4.11
CA ASN A 26 -2.86 -14.95 3.20
C ASN A 26 -3.72 -13.86 3.86
N SER A 27 -4.16 -14.08 5.10
CA SER A 27 -5.01 -13.12 5.81
C SER A 27 -4.23 -11.90 6.30
N ILE A 28 -4.93 -10.78 6.49
CA ILE A 28 -4.39 -9.62 7.20
C ILE A 28 -4.15 -10.02 8.66
N ILE A 29 -3.09 -9.50 9.27
CA ILE A 29 -2.75 -9.80 10.68
C ILE A 29 -3.83 -9.28 11.64
N PRO A 30 -4.04 -9.92 12.81
CA PRO A 30 -5.10 -9.53 13.74
C PRO A 30 -5.08 -8.07 14.16
N GLU A 31 -3.91 -7.48 14.37
CA GLU A 31 -3.70 -6.10 14.81
C GLU A 31 -4.18 -5.05 13.80
N LEU A 32 -4.32 -5.45 12.52
CA LEU A 32 -4.76 -4.61 11.42
C LEU A 32 -6.05 -5.15 10.77
N THR A 33 -6.86 -5.87 11.54
CA THR A 33 -8.14 -6.41 11.05
C THR A 33 -9.03 -5.27 10.57
N PRO A 34 -9.54 -5.32 9.31
CA PRO A 34 -10.42 -4.29 8.79
C PRO A 34 -11.71 -4.15 9.61
N LEU A 35 -12.20 -2.92 9.71
CA LEU A 35 -13.53 -2.64 10.27
C LEU A 35 -14.64 -3.06 9.29
N PRO A 36 -15.89 -3.25 9.75
CA PRO A 36 -16.98 -3.74 8.90
C PRO A 36 -17.29 -2.89 7.65
N ASP A 37 -16.98 -1.59 7.70
CA ASP A 37 -17.20 -0.61 6.63
C ASP A 37 -15.96 -0.34 5.78
N GLU A 38 -14.82 -0.97 6.10
CA GLU A 38 -13.60 -0.87 5.31
C GLU A 38 -13.58 -1.92 4.19
N ILE A 39 -13.30 -1.47 2.97
CA ILE A 39 -13.18 -2.38 1.84
C ILE A 39 -11.88 -3.20 1.91
N VAL A 40 -11.95 -4.44 1.45
CA VAL A 40 -10.77 -5.30 1.25
C VAL A 40 -10.67 -5.65 -0.23
N ILE A 41 -9.51 -5.38 -0.84
CA ILE A 41 -9.27 -5.59 -2.27
C ILE A 41 -8.23 -6.71 -2.47
N PRO A 42 -8.67 -7.94 -2.79
CA PRO A 42 -7.76 -8.98 -3.26
C PRO A 42 -7.12 -8.55 -4.58
N LYS A 43 -5.79 -8.64 -4.67
CA LYS A 43 -5.04 -8.25 -5.87
C LYS A 43 -4.17 -9.41 -6.37
N PRO A 44 -4.27 -9.81 -7.64
CA PRO A 44 -3.42 -10.87 -8.21
C PRO A 44 -2.00 -10.38 -8.50
N GLY A 45 -1.79 -9.06 -8.54
CA GLY A 45 -0.53 -8.40 -8.85
C GLY A 45 0.11 -7.68 -7.67
N LYS A 46 1.18 -6.92 -7.97
CA LYS A 46 1.86 -6.08 -6.97
C LYS A 46 1.14 -4.75 -6.79
N GLY A 47 0.79 -4.09 -7.88
CA GLY A 47 -0.06 -2.90 -7.89
C GLY A 47 -1.51 -3.22 -7.53
N ALA A 48 -2.13 -2.34 -6.76
CA ALA A 48 -3.51 -2.52 -6.30
C ALA A 48 -4.55 -2.16 -7.37
N PHE A 49 -4.18 -1.49 -8.46
CA PHE A 49 -5.12 -1.14 -9.55
C PHE A 49 -5.22 -2.24 -10.61
N PHE A 50 -4.20 -3.10 -10.73
CA PHE A 50 -4.17 -4.13 -11.77
C PHE A 50 -5.16 -5.27 -11.50
N ASN A 51 -6.19 -5.36 -12.34
CA ASN A 51 -7.23 -6.40 -12.29
C ASN A 51 -7.97 -6.44 -10.94
N THR A 52 -8.35 -5.27 -10.43
CA THR A 52 -9.13 -5.09 -9.20
C THR A 52 -10.27 -4.07 -9.41
N SER A 53 -11.13 -3.94 -8.41
CA SER A 53 -12.20 -2.93 -8.36
C SER A 53 -11.78 -1.62 -7.69
N LEU A 54 -10.50 -1.42 -7.35
CA LEU A 54 -10.04 -0.28 -6.55
C LEU A 54 -10.38 1.06 -7.21
N GLU A 55 -10.05 1.24 -8.50
CA GLU A 55 -10.29 2.49 -9.21
C GLU A 55 -11.78 2.85 -9.26
N MET A 56 -12.63 1.86 -9.49
CA MET A 56 -14.09 2.05 -9.50
C MET A 56 -14.57 2.56 -8.14
N HIS A 57 -14.11 1.94 -7.05
CA HIS A 57 -14.49 2.34 -5.71
C HIS A 57 -14.03 3.77 -5.39
N LEU A 58 -12.76 4.09 -5.65
CA LEU A 58 -12.21 5.42 -5.40
C LEU A 58 -12.98 6.50 -6.17
N LYS A 59 -13.30 6.26 -7.45
CA LYS A 59 -14.09 7.19 -8.27
C LYS A 59 -15.53 7.34 -7.78
N GLN A 60 -16.19 6.25 -7.36
CA GLN A 60 -17.54 6.30 -6.81
C GLN A 60 -17.62 7.13 -5.52
N GLN A 61 -16.57 7.10 -4.70
CA GLN A 61 -16.47 7.90 -3.48
C GLN A 61 -15.93 9.32 -3.71
N GLY A 62 -15.59 9.68 -4.95
CA GLY A 62 -15.01 10.99 -5.26
C GLY A 62 -13.63 11.24 -4.62
N ILE A 63 -12.90 10.17 -4.29
CA ILE A 63 -11.59 10.26 -3.64
C ILE A 63 -10.56 10.79 -4.64
N THR A 64 -9.79 11.79 -4.23
CA THR A 64 -8.72 12.42 -5.03
C THR A 64 -7.33 12.30 -4.40
N HIS A 65 -7.27 12.05 -3.08
CA HIS A 65 -6.04 11.95 -2.31
C HIS A 65 -5.92 10.58 -1.66
N LEU A 66 -4.71 10.01 -1.63
CA LEU A 66 -4.43 8.70 -1.04
C LEU A 66 -3.25 8.80 -0.06
N ILE A 67 -3.47 8.34 1.17
CA ILE A 67 -2.39 8.07 2.13
C ILE A 67 -2.04 6.59 2.02
N ILE A 68 -0.76 6.26 1.82
CA ILE A 68 -0.29 4.91 1.47
C ILE A 68 0.67 4.39 2.54
N THR A 69 0.35 3.20 3.05
CA THR A 69 1.12 2.44 4.06
C THR A 69 1.29 0.97 3.62
N GLY A 70 2.03 0.17 4.39
CA GLY A 70 2.11 -1.29 4.22
C GLY A 70 3.43 -1.81 3.64
N VAL A 71 3.42 -3.03 3.08
CA VAL A 71 4.65 -3.74 2.68
C VAL A 71 4.56 -4.47 1.33
N THR A 72 5.67 -4.67 0.61
CA THR A 72 6.97 -4.03 0.83
C THR A 72 7.05 -2.68 0.14
N THR A 73 7.83 -1.74 0.70
CA THR A 73 7.97 -0.36 0.21
C THR A 73 8.31 -0.30 -1.29
N GLU A 74 9.31 -1.06 -1.73
CA GLU A 74 9.84 -1.03 -3.10
C GLU A 74 9.01 -1.83 -4.12
N VAL A 75 8.14 -2.73 -3.65
CA VAL A 75 7.32 -3.60 -4.51
C VAL A 75 5.86 -3.18 -4.50
N CYS A 76 5.06 -3.65 -3.55
CA CYS A 76 3.61 -3.47 -3.57
C CYS A 76 3.21 -2.01 -3.38
N VAL A 77 3.86 -1.34 -2.43
CA VAL A 77 3.59 0.05 -2.08
C VAL A 77 3.96 0.97 -3.25
N GLN A 78 5.23 0.95 -3.69
CA GLN A 78 5.68 1.75 -4.82
C GLN A 78 4.87 1.50 -6.11
N THR A 79 4.58 0.23 -6.45
CA THR A 79 3.83 -0.07 -7.67
C THR A 79 2.43 0.55 -7.61
N THR A 80 1.76 0.43 -6.47
CA THR A 80 0.43 1.01 -6.26
C THR A 80 0.46 2.54 -6.30
N MET A 81 1.45 3.16 -5.66
CA MET A 81 1.58 4.62 -5.66
C MET A 81 1.86 5.19 -7.06
N ARG A 82 2.70 4.53 -7.86
CA ARG A 82 2.93 4.91 -9.25
C ARG A 82 1.67 4.75 -10.11
N GLU A 83 0.95 3.63 -9.94
CA GLU A 83 -0.34 3.42 -10.61
C GLU A 83 -1.37 4.50 -10.25
N ALA A 84 -1.40 4.95 -8.99
CA ALA A 84 -2.28 6.01 -8.52
C ALA A 84 -1.88 7.38 -9.10
N ASN A 85 -0.59 7.74 -9.02
CA ASN A 85 -0.05 8.97 -9.59
C ASN A 85 -0.40 9.09 -11.09
N ASP A 86 -0.17 8.04 -11.88
CA ASP A 86 -0.47 8.03 -13.32
C ASP A 86 -1.97 8.21 -13.62
N ARG A 87 -2.84 7.94 -12.64
CA ARG A 87 -4.30 8.12 -12.72
C ARG A 87 -4.77 9.47 -12.17
N GLY A 88 -3.85 10.32 -11.70
CA GLY A 88 -4.13 11.66 -11.20
C GLY A 88 -4.53 11.72 -9.71
N TYR A 89 -4.22 10.69 -8.92
CA TYR A 89 -4.39 10.76 -7.47
C TYR A 89 -3.20 11.48 -6.82
N GLU A 90 -3.49 12.38 -5.88
CA GLU A 90 -2.47 13.00 -5.04
C GLU A 90 -2.05 12.03 -3.93
N CYS A 91 -0.80 11.59 -3.93
CA CYS A 91 -0.35 10.48 -3.09
C CYS A 91 0.64 10.94 -2.01
N LEU A 92 0.39 10.52 -0.77
CA LEU A 92 1.28 10.66 0.37
C LEU A 92 1.70 9.28 0.89
N LEU A 93 2.99 8.97 0.89
CA LEU A 93 3.53 7.76 1.51
C LEU A 93 3.98 8.05 2.94
N VAL A 94 3.55 7.21 3.89
CA VAL A 94 3.92 7.35 5.31
C VAL A 94 5.12 6.45 5.63
N GLU A 95 6.31 7.04 5.76
CA GLU A 95 7.56 6.27 5.67
C GLU A 95 7.78 5.29 6.84
N ASP A 96 7.37 5.67 8.04
CA ASP A 96 7.43 4.87 9.26
C ASP A 96 6.29 3.84 9.34
N ALA A 97 5.28 3.95 8.47
CA ALA A 97 4.22 2.96 8.28
C ALA A 97 4.42 2.07 7.03
N THR A 98 5.63 2.05 6.47
CA THR A 98 6.04 1.10 5.41
C THR A 98 7.31 0.36 5.78
N GLU A 99 7.56 -0.80 5.19
CA GLU A 99 8.84 -1.48 5.38
C GLU A 99 9.27 -2.33 4.18
N SER A 100 10.57 -2.60 4.08
CA SER A 100 11.20 -3.48 3.10
C SER A 100 12.00 -4.58 3.80
N TYR A 101 12.21 -5.70 3.11
CA TYR A 101 13.24 -6.65 3.51
C TYR A 101 14.66 -6.07 3.41
N PHE A 102 14.82 -4.99 2.64
CA PHE A 102 16.11 -4.39 2.32
C PHE A 102 16.09 -2.88 2.64
N PRO A 103 16.80 -2.44 3.69
CA PRO A 103 16.82 -1.03 4.09
C PRO A 103 17.19 -0.08 2.92
N ASP A 104 18.17 -0.47 2.10
CA ASP A 104 18.60 0.33 0.94
C ASP A 104 17.50 0.50 -0.11
N PHE A 105 16.63 -0.51 -0.29
CA PHE A 105 15.52 -0.42 -1.24
C PHE A 105 14.40 0.49 -0.73
N LYS A 106 14.13 0.46 0.58
CA LYS A 106 13.21 1.43 1.22
C LYS A 106 13.75 2.85 1.00
N GLN A 107 14.99 3.12 1.36
CA GLN A 107 15.60 4.44 1.22
C GLN A 107 15.61 4.95 -0.23
N ALA A 108 16.02 4.10 -1.18
CA ALA A 108 16.00 4.45 -2.60
C ALA A 108 14.57 4.74 -3.10
N THR A 109 13.57 3.97 -2.64
CA THR A 109 12.18 4.16 -3.03
C THR A 109 11.63 5.50 -2.54
N LEU A 110 11.86 5.86 -1.27
CA LEU A 110 11.45 7.15 -0.70
C LEU A 110 12.07 8.31 -1.49
N ALA A 111 13.38 8.23 -1.79
CA ALA A 111 14.08 9.23 -2.58
C ALA A 111 13.52 9.34 -4.02
N MET A 112 13.21 8.22 -4.67
CA MET A 112 12.63 8.20 -6.02
C MET A 112 11.23 8.82 -6.09
N ILE A 113 10.42 8.67 -5.05
CA ILE A 113 9.06 9.22 -5.00
C ILE A 113 9.09 10.76 -4.98
N CYS A 114 9.94 11.33 -4.11
CA CYS A 114 10.04 12.77 -3.91
C CYS A 114 10.96 13.48 -4.93
N ALA A 115 11.71 12.74 -5.73
CA ALA A 115 12.61 13.30 -6.73
C ALA A 115 11.88 14.25 -7.70
N GLN A 116 12.61 15.18 -8.31
CA GLN A 116 12.09 16.13 -9.31
C GLN A 116 10.89 16.96 -8.81
N GLY A 117 10.84 17.25 -7.50
CA GLY A 117 9.75 18.03 -6.91
C GLY A 117 8.47 17.23 -6.65
N GLY A 118 8.59 15.94 -6.35
CA GLY A 118 7.46 15.05 -6.08
C GLY A 118 6.93 14.34 -7.32
N ILE A 119 7.82 13.74 -8.12
CA ILE A 119 7.49 13.11 -9.42
C ILE A 119 6.42 12.01 -9.33
N VAL A 120 6.27 11.36 -8.17
CA VAL A 120 5.21 10.37 -7.89
C VAL A 120 4.27 10.84 -6.75
N GLY A 121 4.69 11.82 -5.96
CA GLY A 121 3.97 12.32 -4.78
C GLY A 121 4.92 12.72 -3.66
N TRP A 122 4.44 12.64 -2.41
CA TRP A 122 5.15 13.10 -1.23
C TRP A 122 5.38 11.98 -0.20
N VAL A 123 6.28 12.23 0.74
CA VAL A 123 6.57 11.36 1.88
C VAL A 123 6.39 12.19 3.16
N SER A 124 5.85 11.56 4.21
CA SER A 124 5.73 12.14 5.54
C SER A 124 5.78 11.05 6.63
N THR A 125 5.68 11.44 7.89
CA THR A 125 5.69 10.55 9.06
C THR A 125 4.28 10.37 9.61
N THR A 126 4.06 9.31 10.38
CA THR A 126 2.78 9.09 11.07
C THR A 126 2.45 10.26 12.01
N ASP A 127 3.44 10.80 12.72
CA ASP A 127 3.27 11.93 13.64
C ASP A 127 2.76 13.19 12.93
N ASP A 128 3.35 13.53 11.77
CA ASP A 128 2.92 14.67 10.96
C ASP A 128 1.49 14.50 10.45
N VAL A 129 1.16 13.29 9.95
CA VAL A 129 -0.19 12.95 9.47
C VAL A 129 -1.22 13.06 10.60
N LEU A 130 -0.94 12.48 11.76
CA LEU A 130 -1.84 12.53 12.92
C LEU A 130 -2.02 13.97 13.42
N THR A 131 -0.94 14.76 13.43
CA THR A 131 -0.98 16.18 13.79
C THR A 131 -1.88 16.96 12.84
N ALA A 132 -1.74 16.75 11.53
CA ALA A 132 -2.57 17.41 10.52
C ALA A 132 -4.06 17.04 10.66
N LEU A 133 -4.38 15.75 10.83
CA LEU A 133 -5.76 15.28 10.99
C LEU A 133 -6.41 15.78 12.29
N SER A 134 -5.66 15.82 13.39
CA SER A 134 -6.15 16.34 14.66
C SER A 134 -6.47 17.84 14.62
N THR A 135 -5.68 18.61 13.86
CA THR A 135 -5.88 20.06 13.69
C THR A 135 -7.17 20.35 12.92
N GLN A 136 -7.55 19.45 12.01
CA GLN A 136 -8.76 19.56 11.20
C GLN A 136 -10.04 19.25 12.01
N ILE A 137 -9.96 18.32 12.98
CA ILE A 137 -11.08 18.01 13.89
C ILE A 137 -11.39 19.21 14.82
N LEU A 138 -10.38 20.00 15.17
CA LEU A 138 -10.55 21.18 16.04
C LEU A 138 -11.03 22.44 15.28
N SER A 139 -10.95 22.47 13.94
CA SER A 139 -11.38 23.61 13.13
C SER A 139 -12.81 23.51 12.59
N GLY A 140 -13.53 22.42 12.85
CA GLY A 140 -14.99 22.37 12.83
C GLY A 140 -15.64 22.66 11.47
N VAL A 141 -15.27 21.93 10.43
CA VAL A 141 -16.20 21.62 9.31
C VAL A 141 -16.80 20.25 9.56
#